data_AF-A0A8S0TMR1-F1
#
_entry.id   AF-A0A8S0TMR1-F1
#
_cell.length_a   1.000
_cell.length_b   1.000
_cell.length_c   1.000
_cell.angle_alpha   90.00
_cell.angle_beta   90.00
_cell.angle_gamma   90.00
#
_symmetry.space_group_name_H-M   'P 1'
#
loop_
_entity.id
_entity.type
_entity.pdbx_description
1 polymer ?
#
loop_
_entity_poly.entity_id
_entity_poly.type
_entity_poly.pdbx_seq_one_letter_code
_entity_poly.pdbx_strand_id
1 'polypeptide(L)'
;MHKHACCCNQYMQVIGWSMWFSEYLFLERSWAKDETTLKSGLQRLRDYPLPFWLALFVEGTQFTQAKLLAAQEYATSAGMAVPRNVLIPRTKGFVTAVSHMRTFVPAIYDVTVAIPKTSPAPTMIRLFKGQPSVMHVHLKRHLMKDLPETDDAVAQWCKDAFAAKDKLLDKHAAEGSFGEQLQDTGRPVKSLLVVVCWAILLVLGALKFFQWSSLLSSWKGLTFSAAALAIVTILMQILIQFSQSERSTPAKVIPAKPKNRGEISGTQDKRQ
;
A
#
# COMPACT_ATOMS: atom_id res chain seq x y z
N MET A 1 5.87 13.34 11.32
CA MET A 1 5.67 13.33 9.84
C MET A 1 5.49 11.88 9.42
N HIS A 2 4.41 11.53 8.69
CA HIS A 2 4.19 10.15 8.24
C HIS A 2 4.95 9.93 6.93
N LYS A 3 5.95 9.03 6.93
CA LYS A 3 6.62 8.58 5.72
C LYS A 3 6.09 7.18 5.39
N HIS A 4 5.87 6.90 4.11
CA HIS A 4 5.44 5.56 3.71
C HIS A 4 6.40 5.04 2.65
N ALA A 5 6.80 3.77 2.74
CA ALA A 5 7.42 3.08 1.62
C ALA A 5 6.27 2.50 0.79
N CYS A 6 5.96 3.14 -0.34
CA CYS A 6 4.92 2.69 -1.24
C CYS A 6 5.54 2.30 -2.57
N CYS A 7 5.31 1.05 -2.99
CA CYS A 7 5.64 0.58 -4.33
C CYS A 7 4.59 1.09 -5.32
N CYS A 8 4.58 2.41 -5.55
CA CYS A 8 3.71 3.07 -6.52
C CYS A 8 4.56 3.73 -7.63
N ASN A 9 4.05 3.74 -8.84
CA ASN A 9 4.75 4.29 -10.00
C ASN A 9 4.85 5.82 -9.86
N GLN A 10 6.04 6.40 -10.05
CA GLN A 10 6.36 7.83 -9.87
C GLN A 10 5.48 8.77 -10.74
N TYR A 11 4.82 8.23 -11.77
CA TYR A 11 4.14 9.00 -12.83
C TYR A 11 2.69 9.39 -12.54
N MET A 12 2.14 9.14 -11.36
CA MET A 12 0.80 9.64 -11.02
C MET A 12 0.91 11.13 -10.66
N GLN A 13 0.78 12.03 -11.63
CA GLN A 13 1.28 13.42 -11.57
C GLN A 13 0.88 14.28 -10.34
N VAL A 14 -0.20 13.98 -9.62
CA VAL A 14 -0.54 14.72 -8.38
C VAL A 14 -0.16 13.94 -7.12
N ILE A 15 -0.33 12.62 -7.14
CA ILE A 15 -0.10 11.74 -5.98
C ILE A 15 1.39 11.35 -5.87
N GLY A 16 2.07 11.13 -6.99
CA GLY A 16 3.51 10.88 -7.05
C GLY A 16 4.33 12.05 -6.55
N TRP A 17 3.90 13.29 -6.83
CA TRP A 17 4.56 14.49 -6.30
C TRP A 17 4.32 14.65 -4.80
N SER A 18 3.10 14.44 -4.30
CA SER A 18 2.86 14.47 -2.84
C SER A 18 3.61 13.38 -2.10
N MET A 19 3.74 12.18 -2.68
CA MET A 19 4.55 11.08 -2.17
C MET A 19 6.05 11.41 -2.21
N TRP A 20 6.53 12.06 -3.27
CA TRP A 20 7.91 12.53 -3.38
C TRP A 20 8.24 13.59 -2.31
N PHE A 21 7.38 14.60 -2.15
CA PHE A 21 7.51 15.60 -1.08
C PHE A 21 7.39 15.01 0.33
N SER A 22 6.74 13.85 0.46
CA SER A 22 6.65 13.09 1.70
C SER A 22 7.79 12.08 1.90
N GLU A 23 8.83 12.14 1.05
CA GLU A 23 10.01 11.27 1.06
C GLU A 23 9.69 9.76 1.05
N TYR A 24 8.73 9.37 0.20
CA TYR A 24 8.39 7.96 0.02
C TYR A 24 9.56 7.20 -0.63
N LEU A 25 9.81 5.98 -0.15
CA LEU A 25 10.76 5.07 -0.79
C LEU A 25 10.07 4.38 -1.97
N PHE A 26 10.40 4.82 -3.18
CA PHE A 26 9.94 4.20 -4.42
C PHE A 26 10.79 2.96 -4.72
N LEU A 27 10.13 1.81 -4.87
CA LEU A 27 10.76 0.54 -5.23
C LEU A 27 10.25 0.08 -6.60
N GLU A 28 11.15 -0.29 -7.50
CA GLU A 28 10.90 -0.70 -8.89
C GLU A 28 10.45 -2.16 -9.02
N ARG A 29 10.27 -2.89 -7.89
CA ARG A 29 9.99 -4.34 -7.85
C ARG A 29 11.13 -5.19 -8.40
N SER A 30 12.34 -4.64 -8.42
CA SER A 30 13.57 -5.33 -8.81
C SER A 30 14.59 -5.20 -7.69
N TRP A 31 14.82 -6.31 -6.97
CA TRP A 31 15.70 -6.33 -5.81
C TRP A 31 17.09 -5.77 -6.10
N ALA A 32 17.64 -6.07 -7.28
CA ALA A 32 18.98 -5.65 -7.69
C ALA A 32 19.16 -4.11 -7.71
N LYS A 33 18.08 -3.35 -7.97
CA LYS A 33 18.09 -1.88 -7.94
C LYS A 33 17.55 -1.33 -6.62
N ASP A 34 16.57 -2.02 -6.05
CA ASP A 34 15.82 -1.59 -4.88
C ASP A 34 16.62 -1.72 -3.60
N GLU A 35 17.58 -2.64 -3.52
CA GLU A 35 18.36 -2.89 -2.30
C GLU A 35 19.18 -1.66 -1.87
N THR A 36 19.91 -1.04 -2.79
CA THR A 36 20.73 0.15 -2.51
C THR A 36 19.88 1.36 -2.18
N THR A 37 18.77 1.53 -2.90
CA THR A 37 17.78 2.61 -2.68
C THR A 37 17.11 2.46 -1.32
N LEU A 38 16.70 1.25 -0.96
CA LEU A 38 16.09 0.94 0.33
C LEU A 38 17.09 1.19 1.46
N LYS A 39 18.32 0.67 1.35
CA LYS A 39 19.36 0.83 2.37
C LYS A 39 19.71 2.30 2.63
N SER A 40 19.99 3.06 1.56
CA SER A 40 20.29 4.49 1.68
C SER A 40 19.10 5.29 2.22
N GLY A 41 17.88 4.95 1.79
CA GLY A 41 16.64 5.54 2.30
C GLY A 41 16.43 5.33 3.79
N LEU A 42 16.64 4.09 4.27
CA LEU A 42 16.52 3.75 5.69
C LEU A 42 17.61 4.41 6.53
N GLN A 43 18.84 4.50 6.04
CA GLN A 43 19.93 5.18 6.74
C GLN A 43 19.65 6.67 6.92
N ARG A 44 19.05 7.34 5.93
CA ARG A 44 18.63 8.76 6.06
C ARG A 44 17.59 8.99 7.16
N LEU A 45 16.83 7.96 7.55
CA LEU A 45 15.86 8.07 8.64
C LEU A 45 16.52 8.12 10.02
N ARG A 46 17.77 7.67 10.14
CA ARG A 46 18.50 7.68 11.42
C ARG A 46 18.71 9.10 11.95
N ASP A 47 19.11 10.01 11.07
CA ASP A 47 19.45 11.39 11.42
C ASP A 47 18.26 12.35 11.23
N TYR A 48 17.05 11.80 11.11
CA TYR A 48 15.86 12.61 10.85
C TYR A 48 15.47 13.39 12.13
N PRO A 49 15.34 14.73 12.07
CA PRO A 49 15.24 15.57 13.27
C PRO A 49 13.90 15.49 14.00
N LEU A 50 12.90 14.81 13.42
CA LEU A 50 11.54 14.73 13.94
C LEU A 50 11.09 13.27 14.08
N PRO A 51 10.13 12.98 14.98
CA PRO A 51 9.48 11.68 15.00
C PRO A 51 8.85 11.34 13.64
N PHE A 52 9.18 10.14 13.14
CA PHE A 52 8.69 9.62 11.88
C PHE A 52 7.90 8.32 12.07
N TRP A 53 7.00 8.06 11.14
CA TRP A 53 6.40 6.75 10.92
C TRP A 53 6.89 6.23 9.58
N LEU A 54 7.17 4.93 9.47
CA LEU A 54 7.47 4.25 8.21
C LEU A 54 6.44 3.15 7.99
N ALA A 55 5.57 3.32 6.99
CA ALA A 55 4.67 2.25 6.58
C ALA A 55 5.35 1.32 5.57
N LEU A 56 5.29 0.00 5.79
CA LEU A 56 5.84 -1.03 4.91
C LEU A 56 4.72 -1.95 4.42
N PHE A 57 4.56 -2.06 3.10
CA PHE A 57 3.60 -2.97 2.48
C PHE A 57 4.29 -4.27 2.03
N VAL A 58 4.36 -5.25 2.93
CA VAL A 58 5.13 -6.48 2.71
C VAL A 58 4.51 -7.40 1.64
N GLU A 59 3.21 -7.30 1.38
CA GLU A 59 2.55 -8.01 0.27
C GLU A 59 3.04 -7.54 -1.11
N GLY A 60 3.53 -6.29 -1.19
CA GLY A 60 4.11 -5.70 -2.39
C GLY A 60 3.14 -5.37 -3.51
N THR A 61 1.85 -5.75 -3.42
CA THR A 61 0.83 -5.41 -4.41
C THR A 61 -0.55 -5.25 -3.80
N GLN A 62 -1.44 -4.54 -4.48
CA GLN A 62 -2.85 -4.47 -4.11
C GLN A 62 -3.50 -5.86 -4.16
N PHE A 63 -4.23 -6.20 -3.10
CA PHE A 63 -5.06 -7.38 -3.01
C PHE A 63 -6.11 -7.41 -4.13
N THR A 64 -6.12 -8.49 -4.91
CA THR A 64 -7.18 -8.78 -5.89
C THR A 64 -7.45 -10.28 -5.88
N GLN A 65 -8.69 -10.68 -6.19
CA GLN A 65 -9.07 -12.10 -6.17
C GLN A 65 -8.19 -12.96 -7.08
N ALA A 66 -7.84 -12.45 -8.26
CA ALA A 66 -6.94 -13.15 -9.19
C ALA A 66 -5.55 -13.40 -8.59
N LYS A 67 -5.01 -12.45 -7.82
CA LYS A 67 -3.70 -12.62 -7.16
C LYS A 67 -3.79 -13.52 -5.95
N LEU A 68 -4.91 -13.53 -5.24
CA LEU A 68 -5.16 -14.47 -4.16
C LEU A 68 -5.13 -15.90 -4.70
N LEU A 69 -5.84 -16.19 -5.81
CA LEU A 69 -5.82 -17.51 -6.44
C LEU A 69 -4.40 -17.93 -6.85
N ALA A 70 -3.65 -17.05 -7.52
CA ALA A 70 -2.26 -17.33 -7.87
C ALA A 70 -1.36 -17.57 -6.64
N ALA A 71 -1.60 -16.84 -5.54
CA ALA A 71 -0.90 -17.06 -4.29
C ALA A 71 -1.26 -18.41 -3.64
N GLN A 72 -2.52 -18.85 -3.75
CA GLN A 72 -2.98 -20.15 -3.26
C GLN A 72 -2.38 -21.32 -4.04
N GLU A 73 -2.29 -21.21 -5.37
CA GLU A 73 -1.62 -22.18 -6.23
C GLU A 73 -0.12 -22.30 -5.87
N TYR A 74 0.55 -21.16 -5.67
CA TYR A 74 1.94 -21.14 -5.23
C TYR A 74 2.12 -21.73 -3.83
N ALA A 75 1.25 -21.39 -2.87
CA ALA A 75 1.29 -21.98 -1.52
C ALA A 75 1.14 -23.50 -1.55
N THR A 76 0.19 -24.01 -2.34
CA THR A 76 -0.08 -25.44 -2.48
C THR A 76 1.12 -26.17 -3.09
N SER A 77 1.71 -25.64 -4.16
CA SER A 77 2.88 -26.25 -4.80
C SER A 77 4.16 -26.18 -3.96
N ALA A 78 4.28 -25.19 -3.08
CA ALA A 78 5.42 -25.03 -2.16
C ALA A 78 5.22 -25.73 -0.80
N GLY A 79 4.07 -26.37 -0.56
CA GLY A 79 3.76 -27.00 0.73
C GLY A 79 3.58 -26.00 1.89
N MET A 80 3.22 -24.75 1.59
CA MET A 80 2.95 -23.71 2.58
C MET A 80 1.47 -23.67 2.96
N ALA A 81 1.15 -23.03 4.09
CA ALA A 81 -0.23 -22.75 4.46
C ALA A 81 -0.91 -21.89 3.37
N VAL A 82 -2.06 -22.35 2.89
CA VAL A 82 -2.81 -21.70 1.81
C VAL A 82 -3.56 -20.50 2.38
N PRO A 83 -3.22 -19.26 1.99
CA PRO A 83 -3.85 -18.07 2.55
C PRO A 83 -5.25 -17.86 1.96
N ARG A 84 -6.17 -17.29 2.73
CA ARG A 84 -7.57 -17.04 2.31
C ARG A 84 -7.93 -15.57 2.17
N ASN A 85 -7.35 -14.72 3.00
CA ASN A 85 -7.68 -13.30 3.14
C ASN A 85 -6.47 -12.38 2.88
N VAL A 86 -5.24 -12.91 2.93
CA VAL A 86 -4.00 -12.14 2.74
C VAL A 86 -3.18 -12.67 1.56
N LEU A 87 -2.26 -11.86 1.05
CA LEU A 87 -1.26 -12.32 0.10
C LEU A 87 -0.01 -12.85 0.82
N ILE A 88 0.78 -13.66 0.12
CA ILE A 88 2.04 -14.17 0.67
C ILE A 88 3.05 -13.01 0.79
N PRO A 89 3.62 -12.75 1.97
CA PRO A 89 4.51 -11.62 2.19
C PRO A 89 5.85 -11.80 1.46
N ARG A 90 6.35 -10.72 0.85
CA ARG A 90 7.70 -10.62 0.31
C ARG A 90 8.65 -10.10 1.40
N THR A 91 9.34 -11.03 2.06
CA THR A 91 10.08 -10.74 3.30
C THR A 91 11.36 -9.93 3.12
N LYS A 92 12.02 -9.94 1.94
CA LYS A 92 13.34 -9.31 1.73
C LYS A 92 13.41 -7.84 2.15
N GLY A 93 12.42 -7.04 1.73
CA GLY A 93 12.36 -5.61 2.09
C GLY A 93 12.12 -5.40 3.58
N PHE A 94 11.29 -6.24 4.19
CA PHE A 94 11.02 -6.19 5.64
C PHE A 94 12.25 -6.57 6.47
N VAL A 95 12.93 -7.66 6.12
CA VAL A 95 14.17 -8.11 6.77
C VAL A 95 15.24 -7.01 6.70
N THR A 96 15.43 -6.42 5.52
CA THR A 96 16.39 -5.32 5.32
C THR A 96 16.04 -4.11 6.18
N ALA A 97 14.75 -3.77 6.27
CA ALA A 97 14.28 -2.68 7.11
C ALA A 97 14.54 -2.96 8.60
N VAL A 98 14.22 -4.16 9.09
CA VAL A 98 14.49 -4.55 10.48
C VAL A 98 15.99 -4.50 10.78
N SER A 99 16.82 -5.09 9.93
CA SER A 99 18.28 -5.14 10.10
C SER A 99 18.90 -3.73 10.22
N HIS A 100 18.49 -2.77 9.37
CA HIS A 100 19.07 -1.43 9.39
C HIS A 100 18.47 -0.51 10.45
N MET A 101 17.19 -0.70 10.80
CA MET A 101 16.48 0.20 11.73
C MET A 101 16.50 -0.26 13.18
N ARG A 102 16.93 -1.50 13.47
CA ARG A 102 16.88 -2.08 14.83
C ARG A 102 17.51 -1.19 15.92
N THR A 103 18.53 -0.42 15.55
CA THR A 103 19.28 0.43 16.48
C THR A 103 18.58 1.73 16.89
N PHE A 104 17.61 2.22 16.10
CA PHE A 104 16.98 3.53 16.35
C PHE A 104 15.44 3.50 16.28
N VAL A 105 14.83 2.43 15.79
CA VAL A 105 13.37 2.27 15.79
C VAL A 105 12.96 1.35 16.94
N PRO A 106 12.14 1.82 17.90
CA PRO A 106 11.85 1.07 19.11
C PRO A 106 10.79 -0.02 18.94
N ALA A 107 9.89 0.11 17.96
CA ALA A 107 8.75 -0.79 17.81
C ALA A 107 8.23 -0.85 16.37
N ILE A 108 7.61 -1.97 16.03
CA ILE A 108 6.86 -2.20 14.80
C ILE A 108 5.39 -2.30 15.16
N TYR A 109 4.56 -1.55 14.45
CA TYR A 109 3.11 -1.61 14.60
C TYR A 109 2.55 -2.47 13.48
N ASP A 110 1.99 -3.61 13.88
CA ASP A 110 1.25 -4.46 12.98
C ASP A 110 -0.20 -3.99 12.88
N VAL A 111 -0.61 -3.56 11.69
CA VAL A 111 -1.94 -3.03 11.40
C VAL A 111 -2.67 -4.02 10.50
N THR A 112 -3.85 -4.46 10.94
CA THR A 112 -4.77 -5.25 10.13
C THR A 112 -6.08 -4.49 10.00
N VAL A 113 -6.56 -4.33 8.78
CA VAL A 113 -7.74 -3.54 8.48
C VAL A 113 -8.77 -4.45 7.82
N ALA A 114 -9.99 -4.45 8.34
CA ALA A 114 -11.11 -5.18 7.78
C ALA A 114 -12.32 -4.27 7.62
N ILE A 115 -13.05 -4.45 6.53
CA ILE A 115 -14.30 -3.75 6.26
C ILE A 115 -15.44 -4.73 6.60
N PRO A 116 -16.32 -4.40 7.56
CA PRO A 116 -17.49 -5.22 7.84
C PRO A 116 -18.34 -5.41 6.58
N LYS A 117 -18.92 -6.60 6.38
CA LYS A 117 -19.80 -6.88 5.23
C LYS A 117 -21.04 -5.97 5.19
N THR A 118 -21.46 -5.48 6.36
CA THR A 118 -22.56 -4.52 6.52
C THR A 118 -22.19 -3.11 6.06
N SER A 119 -20.89 -2.82 5.93
CA SER A 119 -20.38 -1.52 5.52
C SER A 119 -19.94 -1.53 4.07
N PRO A 120 -20.40 -0.57 3.26
CA PRO A 120 -19.96 -0.46 1.88
C PRO A 120 -18.47 -0.11 1.80
N ALA A 121 -17.79 -0.68 0.80
CA ALA A 121 -16.36 -0.49 0.60
C ALA A 121 -16.02 1.00 0.40
N PRO A 122 -14.88 1.48 0.94
CA PRO A 122 -14.43 2.85 0.76
C PRO A 122 -13.95 3.01 -0.68
N THR A 123 -14.77 3.62 -1.52
CA THR A 123 -14.40 4.02 -2.88
C THR A 123 -14.15 5.52 -2.92
N MET A 124 -13.21 5.99 -3.75
CA MET A 124 -12.98 7.43 -3.97
C MET A 124 -14.27 8.19 -4.28
N ILE A 125 -15.16 7.62 -5.10
CA ILE A 125 -16.46 8.20 -5.41
C ILE A 125 -17.33 8.39 -4.16
N ARG A 126 -17.31 7.43 -3.23
CA ARG A 126 -18.10 7.51 -1.99
C ARG A 126 -17.53 8.54 -1.02
N LEU A 127 -16.20 8.64 -0.97
CA LEU A 127 -15.50 9.71 -0.26
C LEU A 127 -15.90 11.09 -0.78
N PHE A 128 -15.89 11.31 -2.10
CA PHE A 128 -16.33 12.57 -2.72
C PHE A 128 -17.82 12.86 -2.48
N LYS A 129 -18.66 11.83 -2.41
CA LYS A 129 -20.08 11.95 -2.06
C LYS A 129 -20.35 12.14 -0.56
N GLY A 130 -19.31 12.20 0.28
CA GLY A 130 -19.45 12.34 1.74
C GLY A 130 -20.11 11.15 2.42
N GLN A 131 -20.15 9.97 1.77
CA GLN A 131 -20.79 8.80 2.33
C GLN A 131 -19.87 8.12 3.36
N PRO A 132 -20.36 7.79 4.56
CA PRO A 132 -19.55 7.12 5.57
C PRO A 132 -19.23 5.67 5.17
N SER A 133 -18.06 5.21 5.59
CA SER A 133 -17.62 3.81 5.58
C SER A 133 -16.99 3.51 6.93
N VAL A 134 -17.45 2.44 7.58
CA VAL A 134 -16.85 1.96 8.81
C VAL A 134 -15.75 0.95 8.47
N MET A 135 -14.62 1.07 9.13
CA MET A 135 -13.47 0.18 8.99
C MET A 135 -13.03 -0.25 10.38
N HIS A 136 -12.85 -1.55 10.60
CA HIS A 136 -12.31 -2.06 11.84
C HIS A 136 -10.79 -2.20 11.67
N VAL A 137 -10.04 -1.61 12.60
CA VAL A 137 -8.58 -1.64 12.60
C VAL A 137 -8.11 -2.37 13.84
N HIS A 138 -7.37 -3.45 13.65
CA HIS A 138 -6.66 -4.16 14.70
C HIS A 138 -5.20 -3.72 14.68
N LEU A 139 -4.70 -3.25 15.83
CA LEU A 139 -3.36 -2.70 15.99
C LEU A 139 -2.61 -3.50 17.04
N LYS A 140 -1.50 -4.13 16.67
CA LYS A 140 -0.62 -4.84 17.59
C LYS A 140 0.77 -4.22 17.59
N ARG A 141 1.29 -3.88 18.76
CA ARG A 141 2.64 -3.33 18.91
C ARG A 141 3.62 -4.46 19.22
N HIS A 142 4.69 -4.52 18.45
CA HIS A 142 5.83 -5.41 18.66
C HIS A 142 7.06 -4.59 18.99
N LEU A 143 7.76 -4.87 20.08
CA LEU A 143 9.00 -4.17 20.39
C LEU A 143 10.11 -4.73 19.50
N MET A 144 10.99 -3.84 19.03
CA MET A 144 12.07 -4.24 18.12
C MET A 144 13.02 -5.26 18.75
N LYS A 145 13.22 -5.16 20.07
CA LYS A 145 14.02 -6.09 20.87
C LYS A 145 13.45 -7.51 20.97
N ASP A 146 12.14 -7.69 20.71
CA ASP A 146 11.48 -8.99 20.79
C ASP A 146 11.56 -9.73 19.45
N LEU A 147 12.05 -9.08 18.38
CA LEU A 147 12.22 -9.71 17.08
C LEU A 147 13.49 -10.57 17.06
N PRO A 148 13.48 -11.71 16.33
CA PRO A 148 14.67 -12.55 16.16
C PRO A 148 15.86 -11.77 15.58
N GLU A 149 17.08 -12.19 15.89
CA GLU A 149 18.30 -11.49 15.43
C GLU A 149 18.74 -11.89 14.01
N THR A 150 18.44 -13.12 13.58
CA THR A 150 18.87 -13.59 12.25
C THR A 150 17.87 -13.22 11.16
N ASP A 151 18.39 -12.87 9.98
CA ASP A 151 17.58 -12.47 8.82
C ASP A 151 16.53 -13.52 8.43
N ASP A 152 16.90 -14.81 8.46
CA ASP A 152 16.00 -15.91 8.17
C ASP A 152 14.88 -16.04 9.22
N ALA A 153 15.21 -15.84 10.50
CA ALA A 153 14.21 -15.88 11.57
C ALA A 153 13.28 -14.66 11.53
N VAL A 154 13.76 -13.49 11.15
CA VAL A 154 12.92 -12.30 10.89
C VAL A 154 11.99 -12.55 9.70
N ALA A 155 12.48 -13.19 8.64
CA ALA A 155 11.66 -13.59 7.51
C ALA A 155 10.55 -14.56 7.92
N GLN A 156 10.89 -15.55 8.78
CA GLN A 156 9.91 -16.50 9.29
C GLN A 156 8.88 -15.83 10.20
N TRP A 157 9.32 -14.98 11.13
CA TRP A 157 8.44 -14.17 11.97
C TRP A 157 7.43 -13.37 11.15
N CYS A 158 7.86 -12.78 10.03
CA CYS A 158 6.99 -12.06 9.13
C CYS A 158 5.93 -12.96 8.49
N LYS A 159 6.30 -14.16 8.04
CA LYS A 159 5.34 -15.15 7.49
C LYS A 159 4.34 -15.59 8.55
N ASP A 160 4.79 -15.85 9.77
CA ASP A 160 3.95 -16.29 10.88
C ASP A 160 2.96 -15.19 11.29
N ALA A 161 3.40 -13.93 11.31
CA ALA A 161 2.53 -12.78 11.54
C ALA A 161 1.42 -12.70 10.47
N PHE A 162 1.75 -12.90 9.19
CA PHE A 162 0.75 -12.93 8.12
C PHE A 162 -0.21 -14.12 8.22
N ALA A 163 0.26 -15.29 8.64
CA ALA A 163 -0.60 -16.44 8.90
C ALA A 163 -1.57 -16.18 10.08
N ALA A 164 -1.11 -15.46 11.12
CA ALA A 164 -1.97 -15.03 12.22
C ALA A 164 -3.03 -14.01 11.76
N LYS A 165 -2.66 -13.08 10.88
CA LYS A 165 -3.62 -12.13 10.27
C LYS A 165 -4.68 -12.82 9.43
N ASP A 166 -4.30 -13.84 8.66
CA ASP A 166 -5.24 -14.60 7.84
C ASP A 166 -6.36 -15.20 8.70
N LYS A 167 -5.98 -15.81 9.83
CA LYS A 167 -6.93 -16.33 10.84
C LYS A 167 -7.75 -15.24 11.51
N LEU A 168 -7.13 -14.09 11.79
CA LEU A 168 -7.80 -12.93 12.39
C LEU A 168 -8.87 -12.36 11.46
N LEU A 169 -8.59 -12.31 10.16
CA LEU A 169 -9.54 -11.88 9.13
C LEU A 169 -10.66 -12.91 8.93
N ASP A 170 -10.36 -14.21 9.00
CA ASP A 170 -11.39 -15.27 9.02
C ASP A 170 -12.36 -15.08 10.20
N LYS A 171 -11.82 -14.81 11.40
CA LYS A 171 -12.62 -14.52 12.59
C LYS A 171 -13.50 -13.28 12.39
N HIS A 172 -12.93 -12.19 11.87
CA HIS A 172 -13.69 -10.97 11.59
C HIS A 172 -14.78 -11.20 10.52
N ALA A 173 -14.49 -12.00 9.50
CA ALA A 173 -15.45 -12.32 8.44
C ALA A 173 -16.65 -13.15 8.95
N ALA A 174 -16.47 -13.91 10.03
CA ALA A 174 -17.49 -14.71 10.70
C ALA A 174 -18.25 -13.92 11.78
N GLU A 175 -17.55 -13.22 12.67
CA GLU A 175 -18.12 -12.56 13.85
C GLU A 175 -18.42 -11.07 13.64
N GLY A 176 -17.88 -10.44 12.59
CA GLY A 176 -17.97 -9.00 12.34
C GLY A 176 -17.08 -8.14 13.24
N SER A 177 -16.29 -8.76 14.12
CA SER A 177 -15.37 -8.11 15.06
C SER A 177 -14.06 -8.91 15.18
N PHE A 178 -13.00 -8.26 15.63
CA PHE A 178 -11.76 -8.95 16.01
C PHE A 178 -11.86 -9.63 17.39
N GLY A 179 -12.94 -9.38 18.13
CA GLY A 179 -13.20 -9.93 19.47
C GLY A 179 -12.68 -9.05 20.62
N GLU A 180 -12.13 -7.88 20.30
CA GLU A 180 -11.73 -6.86 21.28
C GLU A 180 -12.75 -5.71 21.31
N GLN A 181 -12.75 -4.93 22.39
CA GLN A 181 -13.64 -3.77 22.52
C GLN A 181 -13.28 -2.73 21.45
N LEU A 182 -14.27 -2.39 20.61
CA LEU A 182 -14.11 -1.36 19.59
C LEU A 182 -13.87 0.00 20.27
N GLN A 183 -12.69 0.58 20.04
CA GLN A 183 -12.45 1.97 20.37
C GLN A 183 -12.83 2.84 19.18
N ASP A 184 -13.92 3.59 19.34
CA ASP A 184 -14.31 4.57 18.34
C ASP A 184 -13.34 5.75 18.38
N THR A 185 -12.54 5.87 17.33
CA THR A 185 -11.72 7.04 17.09
C THR A 185 -12.61 8.11 16.49
N GLY A 186 -13.33 8.83 17.36
CA GLY A 186 -14.22 9.91 16.96
C GLY A 186 -13.52 10.95 16.08
N ARG A 187 -14.30 11.70 15.29
CA ARG A 187 -13.74 12.70 14.37
C ARG A 187 -13.15 13.89 15.14
N PRO A 188 -11.86 14.24 14.93
CA PRO A 188 -11.24 15.33 15.66
C PRO A 188 -11.80 16.69 15.19
N VAL A 189 -12.51 17.39 16.08
CA VAL A 189 -13.10 18.72 15.81
C VAL A 189 -12.04 19.74 15.39
N LYS A 190 -10.81 19.63 15.92
CA LYS A 190 -9.68 20.48 15.55
C LYS A 190 -9.36 20.42 14.06
N SER A 191 -9.42 19.23 13.46
CA SER A 191 -9.17 19.06 12.02
C SER A 191 -10.28 19.70 11.19
N LEU A 192 -11.53 19.61 11.65
CA LEU A 192 -12.67 20.23 10.97
C LEU A 192 -12.52 21.76 10.95
N LEU A 193 -12.14 22.36 12.08
CA LEU A 193 -11.88 23.80 12.17
C LEU A 193 -10.82 24.25 11.17
N VAL A 194 -9.69 23.54 11.10
CA VAL A 194 -8.61 23.86 10.14
C VAL A 194 -9.12 23.80 8.70
N VAL A 195 -9.84 22.73 8.34
CA VAL A 195 -10.39 22.59 6.97
C VAL A 195 -11.38 23.71 6.65
N VAL A 196 -12.26 24.06 7.59
CA VAL A 196 -13.23 25.14 7.41
C VAL A 196 -12.52 26.50 7.27
N CYS A 197 -11.51 26.79 8.09
CA CYS A 197 -10.72 28.01 8.00
C CYS A 197 -10.03 28.14 6.64
N TRP A 198 -9.39 27.07 6.16
CA TRP A 198 -8.76 27.06 4.83
C TRP A 198 -9.77 27.21 3.71
N ALA A 199 -10.93 26.56 3.80
CA ALA A 199 -12.01 26.70 2.82
C ALA A 199 -12.51 28.15 2.76
N ILE A 200 -12.73 28.79 3.90
CA ILE A 200 -13.14 30.21 3.97
C ILE A 200 -12.07 31.10 3.34
N LEU A 201 -10.79 30.91 3.68
CA LEU A 201 -9.68 31.70 3.13
C LEU A 201 -9.61 31.57 1.61
N LEU A 202 -9.72 30.35 1.07
CA LEU A 202 -9.72 30.09 -0.36
C LEU A 202 -10.94 30.70 -1.06
N VAL A 203 -12.13 30.59 -0.47
CA VAL A 203 -13.36 31.19 -1.02
C VAL A 203 -13.25 32.71 -1.04
N LEU A 204 -12.81 33.34 0.04
CA LEU A 204 -12.62 34.79 0.11
C LEU A 204 -11.55 35.27 -0.88
N GLY A 205 -10.43 34.53 -1.00
CA GLY A 205 -9.38 34.78 -1.98
C GLY A 205 -9.90 34.70 -3.41
N ALA A 206 -10.68 33.66 -3.73
CA ALA A 206 -11.32 33.52 -5.03
C ALA A 206 -12.30 34.67 -5.31
N LEU A 207 -13.16 35.03 -4.34
CA LEU A 207 -14.11 36.14 -4.49
C LEU A 207 -13.38 37.48 -4.74
N LYS A 208 -12.32 37.76 -3.97
CA LYS A 208 -11.49 38.95 -4.17
C LYS A 208 -10.79 38.94 -5.52
N PHE A 209 -10.28 37.79 -5.95
CA PHE A 209 -9.67 37.64 -7.27
C PHE A 209 -10.69 37.89 -8.40
N PHE A 210 -11.90 37.35 -8.30
CA PHE A 210 -12.97 37.59 -9.27
C PHE A 210 -13.43 39.06 -9.30
N GLN A 211 -13.55 39.71 -8.13
CA GLN A 211 -13.88 41.13 -8.03
C GLN A 211 -12.79 42.02 -8.63
N TRP A 212 -11.52 41.73 -8.36
CA TRP A 212 -10.40 42.53 -8.83
C TRP A 212 -10.14 42.37 -10.33
N SER A 213 -10.23 41.14 -10.83
CA SER A 213 -9.88 40.83 -12.21
C SER A 213 -10.95 41.23 -13.23
N SER A 214 -12.19 41.50 -12.80
CA SER A 214 -13.37 41.70 -13.68
C SER A 214 -13.51 40.60 -14.77
N LEU A 215 -12.94 39.41 -14.53
CA LEU A 215 -12.78 38.32 -15.51
C LEU A 215 -14.12 37.87 -16.13
N LEU A 216 -15.20 38.00 -15.38
CA LEU A 216 -16.55 37.63 -15.83
C LEU A 216 -17.27 38.77 -16.58
N SER A 217 -16.73 39.99 -16.56
CA SER A 217 -17.33 41.16 -17.23
C SER A 217 -16.86 41.33 -18.67
N SER A 218 -15.72 40.75 -19.05
CA SER A 218 -15.17 40.83 -20.40
C SER A 218 -15.38 39.52 -21.14
N TRP A 219 -15.84 39.59 -22.40
CA TRP A 219 -15.99 38.44 -23.28
C TRP A 219 -14.70 37.61 -23.41
N LYS A 220 -13.52 38.27 -23.38
CA LYS A 220 -12.20 37.61 -23.40
C LYS A 220 -11.90 36.85 -22.12
N GLY A 221 -12.38 37.34 -20.97
CA GLY A 221 -12.21 36.66 -19.69
C GLY A 221 -13.15 35.45 -19.55
N LEU A 222 -14.38 35.56 -20.08
CA LEU A 222 -15.33 34.46 -20.12
C LEU A 222 -14.82 33.30 -21.00
N THR A 223 -14.24 33.59 -22.17
CA THR A 223 -13.67 32.56 -23.05
C THR A 223 -12.44 31.89 -22.42
N PHE A 224 -11.56 32.65 -21.75
CA PHE A 224 -10.41 32.09 -21.03
C PHE A 224 -10.86 31.20 -19.86
N SER A 225 -11.87 31.63 -19.12
CA SER A 225 -12.44 30.87 -17.99
C SER A 225 -13.08 29.55 -18.46
N ALA A 226 -13.86 29.60 -19.55
CA ALA A 226 -14.48 28.41 -20.14
C ALA A 226 -13.44 27.43 -20.68
N ALA A 227 -12.38 27.93 -21.34
CA ALA A 227 -11.27 27.11 -21.81
C ALA A 227 -10.52 26.44 -20.64
N ALA A 228 -10.23 27.20 -19.57
CA ALA A 228 -9.60 26.66 -18.36
C ALA A 228 -10.47 25.59 -17.70
N LEU A 229 -11.78 25.81 -17.59
CA LEU A 229 -12.72 24.83 -17.04
C LEU A 229 -12.76 23.55 -17.89
N ALA A 230 -12.79 23.69 -19.23
CA ALA A 230 -12.76 22.55 -20.16
C ALA A 230 -11.45 21.75 -20.06
N ILE A 231 -10.31 22.43 -19.90
CA ILE A 231 -9.02 21.76 -19.66
C ILE A 231 -9.07 21.00 -18.34
N VAL A 232 -9.58 21.61 -17.27
CA VAL A 232 -9.69 20.94 -15.95
C VAL A 232 -10.62 19.73 -16.02
N THR A 233 -11.75 19.81 -16.71
CA THR A 233 -12.67 18.67 -16.84
C THR A 233 -12.07 17.54 -17.69
N ILE A 234 -11.36 17.86 -18.78
CA ILE A 234 -10.64 16.86 -19.58
C ILE A 234 -9.55 16.20 -18.74
N LEU A 235 -8.73 16.96 -18.01
CA LEU A 235 -7.72 16.43 -17.11
C LEU A 235 -8.33 15.54 -16.03
N MET A 236 -9.46 15.95 -15.45
CA MET A 236 -10.17 15.14 -14.45
C MET A 236 -10.69 13.83 -15.06
N GLN A 237 -11.24 13.85 -16.27
CA GLN A 237 -11.67 12.63 -16.96
C GLN A 237 -10.49 11.69 -17.25
N ILE A 238 -9.36 12.24 -17.69
CA ILE A 238 -8.12 11.48 -17.89
C ILE A 238 -7.67 10.83 -16.58
N LEU A 239 -7.65 11.58 -15.46
CA LEU A 239 -7.29 11.06 -14.15
C LEU A 239 -8.24 9.95 -13.67
N ILE A 240 -9.54 10.09 -13.90
CA ILE A 240 -10.53 9.05 -13.55
C ILE A 240 -10.28 7.78 -14.37
N GLN A 241 -10.00 7.91 -15.67
CA GLN A 241 -9.67 6.77 -16.53
C GLN A 241 -8.36 6.09 -16.10
N PHE A 242 -7.33 6.85 -15.73
CA PHE A 242 -6.09 6.30 -15.18
C PHE A 242 -6.28 5.67 -13.80
N SER A 243 -7.25 6.15 -13.00
CA SER A 243 -7.58 5.58 -11.69
C SER A 243 -8.28 4.22 -11.80
N GLN A 244 -8.92 3.89 -12.92
CA GLN A 244 -9.42 2.54 -13.19
C GLN A 244 -8.26 1.64 -13.63
N SER A 245 -7.47 1.18 -12.65
CA SER A 245 -6.25 0.41 -12.86
C SER A 245 -6.49 -1.06 -13.27
N GLU A 246 -7.48 -1.35 -14.12
CA GLU A 246 -7.70 -2.71 -14.64
C GLU A 246 -6.65 -3.14 -15.68
N ARG A 247 -5.71 -2.26 -16.05
CA ARG A 247 -4.58 -2.60 -16.94
C ARG A 247 -3.32 -2.95 -16.16
N SER A 248 -3.38 -4.01 -15.35
CA SER A 248 -2.16 -4.78 -15.08
C SER A 248 -2.16 -5.99 -15.99
N THR A 249 -1.31 -5.95 -17.02
CA THR A 249 -0.97 -7.12 -17.83
C THR A 249 -0.62 -8.28 -16.90
N PRO A 250 -1.25 -9.46 -17.04
CA PRO A 250 -0.83 -10.65 -16.31
C PRO A 250 0.63 -10.92 -16.66
N ALA A 251 1.47 -11.11 -15.64
CA ALA A 251 2.81 -11.62 -15.87
C ALA A 251 2.66 -12.96 -16.61
N LYS A 252 3.25 -13.07 -17.79
CA LYS A 252 3.29 -14.30 -18.58
C LYS A 252 3.98 -15.36 -17.71
N VAL A 253 3.19 -16.29 -17.18
CA VAL A 253 3.71 -17.46 -16.47
C VAL A 253 4.48 -18.28 -17.50
N ILE A 254 5.81 -18.31 -17.37
CA ILE A 254 6.65 -19.22 -18.13
C ILE A 254 6.36 -20.62 -17.56
N PRO A 255 5.86 -21.58 -18.35
CA PRO A 255 5.68 -22.94 -17.85
C PRO A 255 7.02 -23.53 -17.42
N ALA A 256 7.05 -24.11 -16.23
CA ALA A 256 8.19 -24.87 -15.75
C ALA A 256 8.49 -26.01 -16.73
N LYS A 257 9.75 -26.09 -17.17
CA LYS A 257 10.26 -27.16 -18.04
C LYS A 257 10.07 -28.51 -17.31
N PRO A 258 9.53 -29.56 -17.96
CA PRO A 258 9.35 -30.85 -17.31
C PRO A 258 10.71 -31.44 -16.92
N LYS A 259 10.80 -31.82 -15.65
CA LYS A 259 11.96 -32.48 -15.03
C LYS A 259 11.93 -33.95 -15.45
N ASN A 260 12.78 -34.32 -16.42
CA ASN A 260 13.06 -35.73 -16.69
C ASN A 260 13.61 -36.37 -15.42
N ARG A 261 12.90 -37.38 -14.90
CA ARG A 261 13.38 -38.28 -13.85
C ARG A 261 13.28 -39.70 -14.38
N GLY A 262 14.43 -40.39 -14.40
CA GLY A 262 14.55 -41.79 -14.76
C GLY A 262 15.98 -42.14 -15.18
N GLU A 263 16.91 -42.09 -14.23
CA GLU A 263 18.25 -42.71 -14.31
C GLU A 263 18.16 -44.22 -14.58
N ILE A 264 19.22 -44.82 -15.15
CA ILE A 264 20.09 -45.80 -14.46
C ILE A 264 21.24 -46.19 -15.42
N SER A 265 22.47 -46.02 -14.91
CA SER A 265 23.69 -46.61 -15.45
C SER A 265 23.79 -48.09 -15.10
N GLY A 266 24.23 -48.94 -16.03
CA GLY A 266 24.66 -50.31 -15.77
C GLY A 266 25.41 -50.87 -16.97
N THR A 267 26.72 -51.04 -16.83
CA THR A 267 27.68 -51.47 -17.85
C THR A 267 27.84 -53.00 -17.87
N GLN A 268 27.95 -53.58 -19.09
CA GLN A 268 28.48 -54.92 -19.49
C GLN A 268 27.72 -56.17 -18.99
N ASP A 269 27.47 -57.21 -19.82
CA ASP A 269 28.46 -57.99 -20.57
C ASP A 269 27.87 -58.75 -21.81
N LYS A 270 28.76 -59.19 -22.71
CA LYS A 270 28.53 -59.94 -23.96
C LYS A 270 28.53 -61.47 -23.75
N ARG A 271 27.81 -62.16 -24.65
CA ARG A 271 28.00 -63.53 -25.19
C ARG A 271 27.59 -64.76 -24.36
N GLN A 272 26.92 -65.65 -25.11
CA GLN A 272 26.59 -67.07 -24.93
C GLN A 272 25.47 -67.41 -23.96
#